data_AF-A0A538E7G1-F1
#
_entry.id   AF-A0A538E7G1-F1
#
_cell.length_a   1.000
_cell.length_b   1.000
_cell.length_c   1.000
_cell.angle_alpha   90.00
_cell.angle_beta   90.00
_cell.angle_gamma   90.00
#
_symmetry.space_group_name_H-M   'P 1'
#
loop_
_entity.id
_entity.type
_entity.pdbx_description
1 polymer ?
#
loop_
_entity_poly.entity_id
_entity_poly.type
_entity_poly.pdbx_seq_one_letter_code
_entity_poly.pdbx_strand_id
1 'polypeptide(L)'
;MRALIGVFLAFLLGAALPAAAASPFTDPTGDSAGPDVAAVTVSNDAKELKVEVAFANRTAFVTGDVVLVDLDLDGNEKTGEEGIDLYAVLEGGEEPAVFVWKDGNFGESADAKAAYGSATATLTVPLDLVIGVVGISVLAVGGPDPDVSPADRAPDAGSWMYTVKAPALQKGNVRFRPPRPRVGKLFAVASVTLSFELIGAVEPKTVVCRARLGRVALKQANVCAWKLPRNARGKTLTVSIEARYGGSAYTLPTARFKVR
;
A
#
# COMPACT_ATOMS: atom_id res chain seq x y z
N MET A 1 -0.88 35.91 47.95
CA MET A 1 -1.53 35.16 46.84
C MET A 1 -0.68 35.29 45.58
N ARG A 2 0.07 34.26 45.22
CA ARG A 2 0.57 34.02 43.84
C ARG A 2 0.69 32.51 43.68
N ALA A 3 -0.25 31.91 42.96
CA ALA A 3 -0.24 30.49 42.63
C ALA A 3 0.61 30.29 41.37
N LEU A 4 1.65 29.44 41.46
CA LEU A 4 2.36 28.95 40.28
C LEU A 4 1.53 27.84 39.64
N ILE A 5 1.08 28.06 38.40
CA ILE A 5 0.51 27.03 37.53
C ILE A 5 1.68 26.35 36.81
N GLY A 6 1.98 25.11 37.19
CA GLY A 6 2.91 24.26 36.47
C GLY A 6 2.24 23.68 35.23
N VAL A 7 2.76 24.01 34.04
CA VAL A 7 2.34 23.40 32.78
C VAL A 7 3.07 22.06 32.65
N PHE A 8 2.33 20.96 32.71
CA PHE A 8 2.82 19.63 32.36
C PHE A 8 2.81 19.47 30.84
N LEU A 9 3.98 19.54 30.19
CA LEU A 9 4.13 19.06 28.81
C LEU A 9 4.12 17.52 28.85
N ALA A 10 3.05 16.91 28.38
CA ALA A 10 3.02 15.48 28.09
C ALA A 10 3.81 15.22 26.80
N PHE A 11 5.04 14.73 26.93
CA PHE A 11 5.79 14.15 25.81
C PHE A 11 5.12 12.84 25.41
N LEU A 12 4.26 12.89 24.39
CA LEU A 12 3.82 11.70 23.67
C LEU A 12 5.02 11.21 22.83
N LEU A 13 5.81 10.28 23.38
CA LEU A 13 6.73 9.49 22.56
C LEU A 13 5.87 8.65 21.60
N GLY A 14 5.74 9.10 20.36
CA GLY A 14 5.25 8.25 19.28
C GLY A 14 6.23 7.10 19.10
N ALA A 15 5.84 5.89 19.49
CA ALA A 15 6.63 4.70 19.19
C ALA A 15 6.65 4.52 17.67
N ALA A 16 7.84 4.66 17.06
CA ALA A 16 8.03 4.37 15.65
C ALA A 16 7.69 2.90 15.37
N LEU A 17 6.95 2.65 14.30
CA LEU A 17 6.63 1.31 13.86
C LEU A 17 7.92 0.57 13.48
N PRO A 18 8.11 -0.70 13.87
CA PRO A 18 9.22 -1.49 13.37
C PRO A 18 9.02 -1.67 11.87
N ALA A 19 9.78 -0.92 11.08
CA ALA A 19 9.85 -1.07 9.65
C ALA A 19 10.46 -2.43 9.29
N ALA A 20 10.00 -3.01 8.18
CA ALA A 20 10.72 -4.08 7.52
C ALA A 20 12.17 -3.65 7.31
N ALA A 21 13.12 -4.56 7.59
CA ALA A 21 14.52 -4.34 7.22
C ALA A 21 14.59 -3.86 5.76
N ALA A 22 15.26 -2.73 5.58
CA ALA A 22 15.37 -2.05 4.30
C ALA A 22 16.09 -2.95 3.28
N SER A 23 15.63 -2.90 2.04
CA SER A 23 16.19 -3.64 0.92
C SER A 23 16.85 -2.63 -0.01
N PRO A 24 18.19 -2.60 -0.11
CA PRO A 24 18.89 -1.72 -1.03
C PRO A 24 19.02 -2.36 -2.41
N PHE A 25 18.84 -1.55 -3.44
CA PHE A 25 19.42 -1.68 -4.78
C PHE A 25 20.63 -0.74 -4.84
N THR A 26 21.77 -1.25 -5.30
CA THR A 26 22.99 -0.46 -5.49
C THR A 26 23.22 -0.26 -6.96
N ASP A 27 23.54 0.97 -7.33
CA ASP A 27 23.88 1.36 -8.69
C ASP A 27 25.38 1.73 -8.75
N PRO A 28 26.07 1.54 -9.88
CA PRO A 28 27.44 2.02 -10.02
C PRO A 28 27.50 3.54 -9.84
N THR A 29 28.66 4.06 -9.44
CA THR A 29 28.85 5.51 -9.29
C THR A 29 29.90 6.00 -10.28
N GLY A 30 29.77 7.22 -10.76
CA GLY A 30 30.67 7.85 -11.74
C GLY A 30 30.40 7.42 -13.19
N ASP A 31 29.25 6.80 -13.44
CA ASP A 31 28.74 6.39 -14.75
C ASP A 31 27.78 7.42 -15.37
N SER A 32 27.27 8.37 -14.58
CA SER A 32 26.50 9.50 -15.06
C SER A 32 27.27 10.83 -15.00
N ALA A 33 27.08 11.66 -16.04
CA ALA A 33 27.51 13.06 -16.05
C ALA A 33 26.45 14.02 -15.45
N GLY A 34 25.25 13.52 -15.12
CA GLY A 34 24.13 14.22 -14.51
C GLY A 34 24.00 13.93 -13.02
N PRO A 35 22.79 13.86 -12.44
CA PRO A 35 22.55 13.12 -11.20
C PRO A 35 23.09 11.71 -11.36
N ASP A 36 23.79 11.25 -10.34
CA ASP A 36 24.39 9.93 -10.24
C ASP A 36 23.72 9.24 -9.06
N VAL A 37 22.78 8.35 -9.34
CA VAL A 37 22.06 7.53 -8.37
C VAL A 37 23.07 6.52 -7.83
N ALA A 38 23.27 6.50 -6.52
CA ALA A 38 24.16 5.52 -5.87
C ALA A 38 23.39 4.30 -5.36
N ALA A 39 22.15 4.52 -4.89
CA ALA A 39 21.33 3.48 -4.31
C ALA A 39 19.85 3.86 -4.27
N VAL A 40 19.00 2.84 -4.38
CA VAL A 40 17.57 2.94 -4.10
C VAL A 40 17.25 2.00 -2.94
N THR A 41 16.78 2.53 -1.82
CA THR A 41 16.44 1.77 -0.63
C THR A 41 14.94 1.74 -0.44
N VAL A 42 14.37 0.53 -0.37
CA VAL A 42 12.94 0.33 -0.14
C VAL A 42 12.69 -0.39 1.17
N SER A 43 11.74 0.13 1.93
CA SER A 43 11.25 -0.48 3.16
C SER A 43 9.75 -0.28 3.25
N ASN A 44 9.06 -1.13 4.00
CA ASN A 44 7.67 -0.89 4.34
C ASN A 44 7.46 -1.13 5.83
N ASP A 45 6.57 -0.36 6.43
CA ASP A 45 6.01 -0.72 7.72
C ASP A 45 4.57 -1.21 7.53
N ALA A 46 3.78 -1.13 8.59
CA ALA A 46 2.43 -1.62 8.59
C ALA A 46 1.46 -0.72 7.78
N LYS A 47 1.81 0.55 7.55
CA LYS A 47 0.97 1.60 6.97
C LYS A 47 1.49 2.13 5.64
N GLU A 48 2.80 2.14 5.43
CA GLU A 48 3.40 2.78 4.28
C GLU A 48 4.60 2.01 3.72
N LEU A 49 4.80 2.15 2.41
CA LEU A 49 6.03 1.86 1.69
C LEU A 49 6.84 3.15 1.62
N LYS A 50 8.14 3.07 1.91
CA LYS A 50 9.10 4.17 1.77
C LYS A 50 10.17 3.76 0.77
N VAL A 51 10.37 4.61 -0.24
CA VAL A 51 11.47 4.57 -1.20
C VAL A 51 12.40 5.74 -0.90
N GLU A 52 13.69 5.49 -0.85
CA GLU A 52 14.73 6.49 -0.65
C GLU A 52 15.80 6.32 -1.73
N VAL A 53 15.99 7.35 -2.55
CA VAL A 53 17.00 7.40 -3.59
C VAL A 53 18.16 8.24 -3.06
N ALA A 54 19.36 7.69 -3.06
CA ALA A 54 20.59 8.36 -2.66
C ALA A 54 21.45 8.65 -3.89
N PHE A 55 22.10 9.81 -3.91
CA PHE A 55 22.91 10.26 -5.04
C PHE A 55 24.38 10.39 -4.65
N ALA A 56 25.30 9.91 -5.50
CA ALA A 56 26.75 9.96 -5.24
C ALA A 56 27.33 11.37 -5.37
N ASN A 57 26.76 12.18 -6.28
CA ASN A 57 27.33 13.46 -6.68
C ASN A 57 26.41 14.67 -6.39
N ARG A 58 25.38 14.51 -5.56
CA ARG A 58 24.49 15.59 -5.11
C ARG A 58 24.55 15.80 -3.61
N THR A 59 24.63 17.06 -3.21
CA THR A 59 24.49 17.50 -1.80
C THR A 59 23.34 18.51 -1.61
N ALA A 60 22.73 18.94 -2.71
CA ALA A 60 21.41 19.55 -2.82
C ALA A 60 20.90 19.33 -4.26
N PHE A 61 19.59 19.34 -4.46
CA PHE A 61 18.98 19.42 -5.79
C PHE A 61 18.88 20.88 -6.22
N VAL A 62 19.33 21.17 -7.44
CA VAL A 62 19.29 22.53 -8.01
C VAL A 62 18.23 22.63 -9.09
N THR A 63 17.83 23.86 -9.46
CA THR A 63 16.91 24.08 -10.57
C THR A 63 17.42 23.41 -11.85
N GLY A 64 16.54 22.64 -12.49
CA GLY A 64 16.86 21.78 -13.63
C GLY A 64 17.27 20.35 -13.26
N ASP A 65 17.44 20.01 -11.97
CA ASP A 65 17.47 18.60 -11.58
C ASP A 65 16.04 18.07 -11.52
N VAL A 66 15.78 16.95 -12.18
CA VAL A 66 14.50 16.23 -12.15
C VAL A 66 14.76 14.79 -11.72
N VAL A 67 13.98 14.30 -10.75
CA VAL A 67 13.96 12.89 -10.35
C VAL A 67 12.56 12.36 -10.55
N LEU A 68 12.45 11.32 -11.37
CA LEU A 68 11.26 10.50 -11.53
C LEU A 68 11.47 9.20 -10.75
N VAL A 69 10.50 8.84 -9.92
CA VAL A 69 10.45 7.55 -9.24
C VAL A 69 9.17 6.85 -9.66
N ASP A 70 9.31 5.79 -10.46
CA ASP A 70 8.20 5.03 -11.02
C ASP A 70 7.99 3.75 -10.20
N LEU A 71 6.74 3.45 -9.88
CA LEU A 71 6.31 2.26 -9.16
C LEU A 71 5.25 1.49 -9.94
N ASP A 72 5.55 0.22 -10.23
CA ASP A 72 4.56 -0.83 -10.53
C ASP A 72 4.07 -1.35 -9.18
N LEU A 73 2.84 -1.03 -8.77
CA LEU A 73 2.38 -1.28 -7.41
C LEU A 73 1.85 -2.70 -7.22
N ASP A 74 1.65 -3.46 -8.30
CA ASP A 74 1.13 -4.83 -8.24
C ASP A 74 2.02 -5.90 -8.91
N GLY A 75 3.17 -5.49 -9.45
CA GLY A 75 4.13 -6.36 -10.12
C GLY A 75 3.60 -6.89 -11.45
N ASN A 76 2.69 -6.16 -12.09
CA ASN A 76 2.04 -6.56 -13.32
C ASN A 76 2.17 -5.47 -14.39
N GLU A 77 3.10 -5.70 -15.32
CA GLU A 77 3.40 -4.84 -16.48
C GLU A 77 2.21 -4.55 -17.45
N LYS A 78 1.02 -5.12 -17.19
CA LYS A 78 -0.20 -4.92 -17.98
C LYS A 78 -1.19 -3.95 -17.34
N THR A 79 -0.96 -3.54 -16.10
CA THR A 79 -1.69 -2.50 -15.40
C THR A 79 -0.90 -1.18 -15.50
N GLY A 80 -1.50 -0.07 -15.08
CA GLY A 80 -0.85 1.23 -15.25
C GLY A 80 -0.78 1.74 -16.69
N GLU A 81 0.09 2.74 -16.87
CA GLU A 81 0.65 3.14 -18.16
C GLU A 81 2.03 2.48 -18.27
N GLU A 82 2.24 1.63 -19.26
CA GLU A 82 3.50 0.88 -19.43
C GLU A 82 3.95 0.08 -18.18
N GLY A 83 3.01 -0.37 -17.35
CA GLY A 83 3.30 -1.07 -16.09
C GLY A 83 3.41 -0.16 -14.87
N ILE A 84 3.37 1.16 -15.03
CA ILE A 84 3.54 2.13 -13.95
C ILE A 84 2.17 2.49 -13.37
N ASP A 85 1.98 2.22 -12.07
CA ASP A 85 0.75 2.55 -11.34
C ASP A 85 0.87 3.85 -10.52
N LEU A 86 2.09 4.28 -10.22
CA LEU A 86 2.35 5.51 -9.47
C LEU A 86 3.72 6.04 -9.88
N TYR A 87 3.83 7.34 -10.12
CA TYR A 87 5.13 8.00 -10.24
C TYR A 87 5.19 9.27 -9.39
N ALA A 88 6.39 9.57 -8.90
CA ALA A 88 6.70 10.85 -8.27
C ALA A 88 7.56 11.67 -9.21
N VAL A 89 7.24 12.96 -9.34
CA VAL A 89 8.08 13.97 -9.99
C VAL A 89 8.60 14.87 -8.91
N LEU A 90 9.92 14.93 -8.80
CA LEU A 90 10.58 15.87 -7.93
C LEU A 90 11.46 16.77 -8.82
N GLU A 91 11.21 18.08 -8.82
CA GLU A 91 12.01 19.04 -9.60
C GLU A 91 12.66 20.07 -8.67
N GLY A 92 13.93 20.37 -8.91
CA GLY A 92 14.69 21.29 -8.07
C GLY A 92 14.09 22.71 -8.07
N GLY A 93 13.62 23.16 -6.91
CA GLY A 93 13.00 24.48 -6.76
C GLY A 93 11.48 24.48 -6.94
N GLU A 94 10.86 23.32 -7.21
CA GLU A 94 9.42 23.14 -7.24
C GLU A 94 8.92 22.24 -6.10
N GLU A 95 7.61 22.27 -5.85
CA GLU A 95 7.00 21.33 -4.91
C GLU A 95 6.90 19.93 -5.56
N PRO A 96 7.37 18.86 -4.90
CA PRO A 96 7.22 17.50 -5.42
C PRO A 96 5.75 17.12 -5.61
N ALA A 97 5.47 16.42 -6.70
CA ALA A 97 4.15 15.89 -7.01
C ALA A 97 4.18 14.36 -7.12
N VAL A 98 3.10 13.71 -6.70
CA VAL A 98 2.94 12.26 -6.85
C VAL A 98 1.65 11.99 -7.60
N PHE A 99 1.71 11.14 -8.60
CA PHE A 99 0.59 10.78 -9.46
C PHE A 99 0.28 9.30 -9.34
N VAL A 100 -0.99 8.95 -9.29
CA VAL A 100 -1.48 7.56 -9.21
C VAL A 100 -2.35 7.28 -10.42
N TRP A 101 -2.12 6.13 -11.05
CA TRP A 101 -2.91 5.62 -12.16
C TRP A 101 -4.26 5.15 -11.66
N LYS A 102 -5.33 5.69 -12.25
CA LYS A 102 -6.68 5.27 -11.95
C LYS A 102 -7.61 5.55 -13.13
N ASP A 103 -8.47 4.59 -13.44
CA ASP A 103 -9.50 4.72 -14.47
C ASP A 103 -8.93 5.11 -15.85
N GLY A 104 -7.71 4.65 -16.16
CA GLY A 104 -7.05 4.87 -17.45
C GLY A 104 -6.31 6.21 -17.58
N ASN A 105 -6.05 6.91 -16.47
CA ASN A 105 -5.27 8.15 -16.47
C ASN A 105 -4.51 8.35 -15.15
N PHE A 106 -3.46 9.17 -15.18
CA PHE A 106 -2.80 9.65 -13.97
C PHE A 106 -3.52 10.87 -13.40
N GLY A 107 -3.69 10.85 -12.08
CA GLY A 107 -4.13 12.01 -11.30
C GLY A 107 -3.25 12.19 -10.07
N GLU A 108 -3.13 13.42 -9.61
CA GLU A 108 -2.34 13.75 -8.41
C GLU A 108 -2.90 13.04 -7.17
N SER A 109 -1.99 12.52 -6.34
CA SER A 109 -2.29 11.79 -5.12
C SER A 109 -2.33 12.71 -3.92
N ALA A 110 -3.41 12.64 -3.14
CA ALA A 110 -3.50 13.33 -1.86
C ALA A 110 -2.79 12.58 -0.71
N ASP A 111 -2.55 11.28 -0.90
CA ASP A 111 -2.13 10.38 0.18
C ASP A 111 -0.66 9.96 0.10
N ALA A 112 -0.11 9.83 -1.12
CA ALA A 112 1.30 9.57 -1.34
C ALA A 112 2.08 10.88 -1.42
N LYS A 113 3.32 10.88 -0.94
CA LYS A 113 4.13 12.10 -0.78
C LYS A 113 5.55 11.87 -1.23
N ALA A 114 6.12 12.86 -1.90
CA ALA A 114 7.52 12.89 -2.25
C ALA A 114 8.20 14.10 -1.58
N ALA A 115 9.50 13.98 -1.32
CA ALA A 115 10.28 15.05 -0.71
C ALA A 115 11.76 14.95 -1.10
N TYR A 116 12.40 16.11 -1.19
CA TYR A 116 13.85 16.23 -1.29
C TYR A 116 14.50 16.47 0.07
N GLY A 117 15.63 15.79 0.27
CA GLY A 117 16.64 16.13 1.28
C GLY A 117 17.85 16.78 0.63
N SER A 118 18.96 16.85 1.37
CA SER A 118 20.23 17.35 0.84
C SER A 118 20.79 16.43 -0.26
N ALA A 119 20.84 15.11 -0.05
CA ALA A 119 21.41 14.17 -1.02
C ALA A 119 20.46 13.03 -1.39
N THR A 120 19.18 13.17 -1.02
CA THR A 120 18.20 12.10 -1.16
C THR A 120 16.88 12.59 -1.70
N ALA A 121 16.23 11.75 -2.50
CA ALA A 121 14.80 11.86 -2.80
C ALA A 121 14.07 10.78 -2.01
N THR A 122 12.92 11.11 -1.42
CA THR A 122 12.10 10.16 -0.69
C THR A 122 10.69 10.14 -1.26
N LEU A 123 10.10 8.96 -1.36
CA LEU A 123 8.71 8.73 -1.74
C LEU A 123 8.06 7.83 -0.68
N THR A 124 6.97 8.30 -0.09
CA THR A 124 6.14 7.57 0.87
C THR A 124 4.79 7.28 0.24
N VAL A 125 4.42 6.00 0.20
CA VAL A 125 3.18 5.51 -0.42
C VAL A 125 2.36 4.75 0.61
N PRO A 126 1.05 5.06 0.77
CA PRO A 126 0.16 4.25 1.58
C PRO A 126 0.20 2.78 1.15
N LEU A 127 0.40 1.88 2.10
CA LEU A 127 0.54 0.45 1.82
C LEU A 127 -0.73 -0.14 1.21
N ASP A 128 -1.89 0.49 1.44
CA ASP A 128 -3.16 0.07 0.87
C ASP A 128 -3.31 0.33 -0.64
N LEU A 129 -2.35 1.03 -1.27
CA LEU A 129 -2.20 1.14 -2.72
C LEU A 129 -1.37 -0.01 -3.31
N VAL A 130 -0.57 -0.68 -2.49
CA VAL A 130 0.38 -1.71 -2.93
C VAL A 130 -0.28 -3.10 -2.96
N ILE A 131 0.08 -3.92 -3.95
CA ILE A 131 -0.39 -5.30 -4.12
C ILE A 131 0.79 -6.31 -4.14
N GLY A 132 1.47 -6.42 -3.01
CA GLY A 132 2.31 -7.57 -2.66
C GLY A 132 3.74 -7.48 -3.19
N VAL A 133 3.93 -7.27 -4.49
CA VAL A 133 5.24 -7.00 -5.10
C VAL A 133 5.18 -5.62 -5.75
N VAL A 134 6.26 -4.87 -5.60
CA VAL A 134 6.41 -3.54 -6.22
C VAL A 134 7.61 -3.57 -7.14
N GLY A 135 7.44 -3.12 -8.37
CA GLY A 135 8.55 -2.77 -9.25
C GLY A 135 8.96 -1.32 -9.04
N ILE A 136 10.25 -1.06 -8.96
CA ILE A 136 10.82 0.28 -8.74
C ILE A 136 11.82 0.60 -9.85
N SER A 137 11.69 1.78 -10.45
CA SER A 137 12.71 2.38 -11.30
C SER A 137 12.84 3.86 -11.02
N VAL A 138 14.06 4.39 -11.20
CA VAL A 138 14.37 5.80 -11.03
C VAL A 138 14.98 6.32 -12.32
N LEU A 139 14.55 7.50 -12.75
CA LEU A 139 15.25 8.30 -13.75
C LEU A 139 15.62 9.63 -13.11
N ALA A 140 16.89 9.99 -13.15
CA ALA A 140 17.37 11.27 -12.66
C ALA A 140 18.07 12.04 -13.78
N VAL A 141 17.68 13.29 -13.98
CA VAL A 141 18.14 14.12 -15.10
C VAL A 141 18.67 15.43 -14.57
N GLY A 142 19.78 15.92 -15.13
CA GLY A 142 20.40 17.19 -14.70
C GLY A 142 20.54 18.16 -15.85
N GLY A 143 19.70 19.18 -15.88
CA GLY A 143 19.74 20.23 -16.87
C GLY A 143 18.32 20.68 -17.27
N PRO A 144 18.22 21.82 -17.97
CA PRO A 144 16.93 22.44 -18.25
C PRO A 144 16.06 21.70 -19.29
N ASP A 145 16.63 20.70 -19.98
CA ASP A 145 15.94 19.96 -21.04
C ASP A 145 16.15 18.46 -20.85
N PRO A 146 15.14 17.70 -20.40
CA PRO A 146 15.30 16.28 -20.09
C PRO A 146 15.60 15.40 -21.32
N ASP A 147 15.35 15.88 -22.55
CA ASP A 147 15.56 15.10 -23.78
C ASP A 147 17.03 15.09 -24.24
N VAL A 148 17.84 16.05 -23.79
CA VAL A 148 19.25 16.20 -24.16
C VAL A 148 20.20 16.34 -22.98
N SER A 149 19.66 16.41 -21.77
CA SER A 149 20.45 16.51 -20.54
C SER A 149 21.04 15.15 -20.15
N PRO A 150 22.22 15.14 -19.50
CA PRO A 150 22.74 13.93 -18.89
C PRO A 150 21.71 13.34 -17.90
N ALA A 151 21.44 12.06 -18.08
CA ALA A 151 20.47 11.32 -17.31
C ALA A 151 21.10 10.04 -16.77
N ASP A 152 20.51 9.55 -15.68
CA ASP A 152 20.90 8.32 -15.01
C ASP A 152 19.66 7.52 -14.66
N ARG A 153 19.75 6.20 -14.82
CA ARG A 153 18.62 5.30 -14.62
C ARG A 153 19.04 4.15 -13.73
N ALA A 154 18.32 3.99 -12.62
CA ALA A 154 18.54 2.92 -11.67
C ALA A 154 17.25 2.08 -11.50
N PRO A 155 17.21 0.82 -11.98
CA PRO A 155 18.24 0.12 -12.77
C PRO A 155 18.34 0.63 -14.22
N ASP A 156 19.47 0.36 -14.90
CA ASP A 156 19.71 0.67 -16.33
C ASP A 156 18.55 0.29 -17.27
N ALA A 157 17.85 -0.80 -16.96
CA ALA A 157 16.70 -1.28 -17.71
C ALA A 157 15.68 -1.99 -16.80
N GLY A 158 14.40 -1.83 -17.13
CA GLY A 158 13.29 -2.43 -16.39
C GLY A 158 13.18 -1.86 -14.98
N SER A 159 12.72 -2.71 -14.06
CA SER A 159 12.48 -2.32 -12.67
C SER A 159 13.07 -3.34 -11.71
N TRP A 160 13.56 -2.87 -10.57
CA TRP A 160 13.97 -3.72 -9.47
C TRP A 160 12.76 -4.08 -8.60
N MET A 161 12.67 -5.34 -8.17
CA MET A 161 11.48 -5.86 -7.47
C MET A 161 11.65 -5.86 -5.95
N TYR A 162 10.66 -5.35 -5.24
CA TYR A 162 10.53 -5.40 -3.80
C TYR A 162 9.29 -6.18 -3.38
N THR A 163 9.46 -7.21 -2.55
CA THR A 163 8.34 -7.93 -1.94
C THR A 163 7.93 -7.27 -0.64
N VAL A 164 6.71 -6.75 -0.59
CA VAL A 164 6.14 -6.13 0.60
C VAL A 164 5.99 -7.13 1.73
N LYS A 165 6.44 -6.75 2.92
CA LYS A 165 6.25 -7.56 4.13
C LYS A 165 4.85 -7.33 4.69
N ALA A 166 4.05 -8.39 4.70
CA ALA A 166 2.70 -8.39 5.23
C ALA A 166 2.66 -8.00 6.72
N PRO A 167 1.83 -7.03 7.14
CA PRO A 167 1.59 -6.75 8.55
C PRO A 167 1.03 -7.97 9.31
N ALA A 168 1.53 -8.22 10.52
CA ALA A 168 1.03 -9.34 11.32
C ALA A 168 -0.41 -9.07 11.81
N LEU A 169 -1.38 -9.85 11.30
CA LEU A 169 -2.77 -9.76 11.73
C LEU A 169 -2.92 -10.23 13.18
N GLN A 170 -3.35 -9.34 14.06
CA GLN A 170 -3.67 -9.66 15.45
C GLN A 170 -5.08 -10.23 15.56
N LYS A 171 -6.06 -9.61 14.90
CA LYS A 171 -7.46 -10.04 14.98
C LYS A 171 -8.26 -9.64 13.77
N GLY A 172 -9.04 -10.58 13.22
CA GLY A 172 -10.12 -10.27 12.28
C GLY A 172 -11.47 -10.25 12.99
N ASN A 173 -12.21 -9.15 12.88
CA ASN A 173 -13.59 -9.05 13.35
C ASN A 173 -14.54 -9.05 12.15
N VAL A 174 -15.57 -9.90 12.22
CA VAL A 174 -16.59 -10.02 11.18
C VAL A 174 -17.96 -9.86 11.80
N ARG A 175 -18.76 -8.93 11.26
CA ARG A 175 -20.15 -8.77 11.65
C ARG A 175 -21.06 -9.33 10.56
N PHE A 176 -22.11 -10.05 10.96
CA PHE A 176 -23.11 -10.60 10.04
C PHE A 176 -24.47 -9.92 10.22
N ARG A 177 -25.25 -9.83 9.14
CA ARG A 177 -26.62 -9.31 9.14
C ARG A 177 -27.58 -10.23 8.38
N PRO A 178 -28.69 -10.68 9.00
CA PRO A 178 -28.94 -10.61 10.45
C PRO A 178 -27.88 -11.41 11.24
N PRO A 179 -27.71 -11.19 12.57
CA PRO A 179 -26.68 -11.90 13.35
C PRO A 179 -26.85 -13.42 13.38
N ARG A 180 -28.06 -13.92 13.10
CA ARG A 180 -28.35 -15.35 12.99
C ARG A 180 -29.07 -15.62 11.68
N PRO A 181 -28.60 -16.59 10.86
CA PRO A 181 -29.22 -16.92 9.60
C PRO A 181 -30.62 -17.51 9.79
N ARG A 182 -31.56 -17.09 8.93
CA ARG A 182 -32.94 -17.58 8.93
C ARG A 182 -33.32 -18.10 7.56
N VAL A 183 -34.07 -19.19 7.51
CA VAL A 183 -34.56 -19.77 6.26
C VAL A 183 -35.32 -18.74 5.41
N GLY A 184 -35.11 -18.79 4.09
CA GLY A 184 -35.78 -17.90 3.14
C GLY A 184 -35.34 -16.43 3.19
N LYS A 185 -34.44 -16.04 4.10
CA LYS A 185 -33.97 -14.66 4.27
C LYS A 185 -32.57 -14.48 3.72
N LEU A 186 -32.23 -13.23 3.42
CA LEU A 186 -30.87 -12.83 3.08
C LEU A 186 -30.00 -12.89 4.35
N PHE A 187 -28.79 -13.43 4.20
CA PHE A 187 -27.76 -13.41 5.21
C PHE A 187 -26.47 -12.91 4.58
N ALA A 188 -25.82 -11.93 5.19
CA ALA A 188 -24.68 -11.24 4.62
C ALA A 188 -23.59 -10.98 5.66
N VAL A 189 -22.37 -10.82 5.18
CA VAL A 189 -21.31 -10.13 5.93
C VAL A 189 -21.63 -8.64 5.89
N ALA A 190 -21.77 -8.02 7.05
CA ALA A 190 -22.12 -6.62 7.21
C ALA A 190 -20.88 -5.72 7.31
N SER A 191 -19.81 -6.20 7.96
CA SER A 191 -18.52 -5.52 8.00
C SER A 191 -17.40 -6.51 8.29
N VAL A 192 -16.20 -6.18 7.83
CA VAL A 192 -14.95 -6.85 8.16
C VAL A 192 -13.96 -5.80 8.63
N THR A 193 -13.28 -6.07 9.73
CA THR A 193 -12.25 -5.17 10.26
C THR A 193 -11.03 -6.01 10.62
N LEU A 194 -9.86 -5.58 10.18
CA LEU A 194 -8.58 -6.20 10.49
C LEU A 194 -7.88 -5.35 11.54
N SER A 195 -7.41 -5.99 12.60
CA SER A 195 -6.64 -5.33 13.65
C SER A 195 -5.19 -5.80 13.58
N PHE A 196 -4.28 -4.84 13.50
CA PHE A 196 -2.83 -5.07 13.47
C PHE A 196 -2.20 -4.45 14.72
N GLU A 197 -1.10 -5.02 15.19
CA GLU A 197 -0.47 -4.73 16.49
C GLU A 197 -0.15 -3.25 16.72
N LEU A 198 0.09 -2.50 15.64
CA LEU A 198 0.55 -1.12 15.73
C LEU A 198 -0.19 -0.13 14.81
N ILE A 199 -1.11 -0.63 13.98
CA ILE A 199 -2.01 0.21 13.17
C ILE A 199 -3.32 0.43 13.92
N GLY A 200 -3.74 -0.56 14.71
CA GLY A 200 -5.11 -0.65 15.19
C GLY A 200 -6.03 -1.28 14.14
N ALA A 201 -7.30 -0.88 14.16
CA ALA A 201 -8.35 -1.46 13.34
C ALA A 201 -8.50 -0.73 12.00
N VAL A 202 -8.47 -1.47 10.88
CA VAL A 202 -8.67 -0.96 9.53
C VAL A 202 -9.74 -1.77 8.80
N GLU A 203 -10.44 -1.12 7.86
CA GLU A 203 -11.34 -1.80 6.93
C GLU A 203 -10.55 -2.25 5.69
N PRO A 204 -10.64 -3.54 5.29
CA PRO A 204 -9.96 -4.02 4.10
C PRO A 204 -10.65 -3.51 2.82
N LYS A 205 -9.86 -3.07 1.82
CA LYS A 205 -10.39 -2.63 0.51
C LYS A 205 -11.10 -3.75 -0.24
N THR A 206 -10.59 -4.98 -0.12
CA THR A 206 -11.15 -6.16 -0.81
C THR A 206 -11.52 -7.24 0.19
N VAL A 207 -12.73 -7.78 0.05
CA VAL A 207 -13.23 -8.92 0.84
C VAL A 207 -13.86 -9.95 -0.09
N VAL A 208 -13.34 -11.18 -0.03
CA VAL A 208 -13.88 -12.33 -0.75
C VAL A 208 -14.57 -13.25 0.24
N CYS A 209 -15.88 -13.44 0.08
CA CYS A 209 -16.64 -14.35 0.93
C CYS A 209 -17.22 -15.52 0.15
N ARG A 210 -17.17 -16.72 0.74
CA ARG A 210 -17.80 -17.92 0.18
C ARG A 210 -18.67 -18.56 1.25
N ALA A 211 -19.86 -19.02 0.87
CA ALA A 211 -20.77 -19.71 1.78
C ALA A 211 -21.14 -21.11 1.29
N ARG A 212 -21.27 -22.03 2.24
CA ARG A 212 -21.76 -23.39 2.02
C ARG A 212 -22.87 -23.73 3.00
N LEU A 213 -23.91 -24.42 2.53
CA LEU A 213 -24.95 -25.01 3.36
C LEU A 213 -24.75 -26.53 3.40
N GLY A 214 -24.20 -27.03 4.51
CA GLY A 214 -23.61 -28.36 4.55
C GLY A 214 -22.46 -28.46 3.56
N ARG A 215 -22.58 -29.33 2.55
CA ARG A 215 -21.59 -29.51 1.48
C ARG A 215 -21.85 -28.64 0.24
N VAL A 216 -23.03 -28.04 0.14
CA VAL A 216 -23.47 -27.33 -1.07
C VAL A 216 -23.01 -25.88 -1.04
N ALA A 217 -22.28 -25.43 -2.06
CA ALA A 217 -21.93 -24.02 -2.21
C ALA A 217 -23.17 -23.17 -2.54
N LEU A 218 -23.31 -22.03 -1.87
CA LEU A 218 -24.39 -21.08 -2.12
C LEU A 218 -23.95 -20.07 -3.17
N LYS A 219 -24.82 -19.82 -4.16
CA LYS A 219 -24.66 -18.71 -5.10
C LYS A 219 -24.83 -17.39 -4.36
N GLN A 220 -23.89 -16.47 -4.56
CA GLN A 220 -24.00 -15.12 -4.03
C GLN A 220 -25.17 -14.39 -4.69
N ALA A 221 -25.97 -13.71 -3.88
CA ALA A 221 -27.01 -12.79 -4.33
C ALA A 221 -26.46 -11.37 -4.53
N ASN A 222 -25.44 -11.00 -3.77
CA ASN A 222 -24.65 -9.79 -3.89
C ASN A 222 -23.25 -10.05 -3.26
N VAL A 223 -22.35 -9.07 -3.26
CA VAL A 223 -21.06 -9.13 -2.57
C VAL A 223 -21.26 -9.60 -1.14
N CYS A 224 -20.68 -10.75 -0.81
CA CYS A 224 -20.75 -11.37 0.52
C CYS A 224 -22.18 -11.56 1.09
N ALA A 225 -23.18 -11.77 0.23
CA ALA A 225 -24.56 -11.98 0.65
C ALA A 225 -25.20 -13.19 -0.05
N TRP A 226 -26.00 -13.97 0.69
CA TRP A 226 -26.67 -15.17 0.18
C TRP A 226 -28.12 -15.25 0.63
N LYS A 227 -29.01 -15.60 -0.30
CA LYS A 227 -30.38 -15.95 0.02
C LYS A 227 -30.42 -17.39 0.50
N LEU A 228 -30.85 -17.60 1.74
CA LEU A 228 -30.90 -18.94 2.32
C LEU A 228 -32.13 -19.71 1.82
N PRO A 229 -31.99 -20.96 1.35
CA PRO A 229 -33.11 -21.78 0.93
C PRO A 229 -34.16 -21.98 2.04
N ARG A 230 -35.44 -22.15 1.68
CA ARG A 230 -36.52 -22.40 2.66
C ARG A 230 -36.34 -23.73 3.41
N ASN A 231 -35.70 -24.72 2.78
CA ASN A 231 -35.39 -26.03 3.37
C ASN A 231 -34.02 -26.05 4.10
N ALA A 232 -33.47 -24.89 4.44
CA ALA A 232 -32.16 -24.79 5.09
C ALA A 232 -32.21 -25.00 6.62
N ARG A 233 -33.40 -25.07 7.23
CA ARG A 233 -33.59 -25.15 8.69
C ARG A 233 -32.79 -26.31 9.27
N GLY A 234 -32.05 -26.05 10.36
CA GLY A 234 -31.22 -27.04 11.06
C GLY A 234 -29.89 -27.38 10.36
N LYS A 235 -29.73 -27.03 9.09
CA LYS A 235 -28.47 -27.22 8.36
C LYS A 235 -27.41 -26.24 8.86
N THR A 236 -26.16 -26.64 8.73
CA THR A 236 -25.01 -25.79 9.06
C THR A 236 -24.68 -24.89 7.88
N LEU A 237 -24.72 -23.59 8.08
CA LEU A 237 -24.15 -22.59 7.18
C LEU A 237 -22.70 -22.33 7.59
N THR A 238 -21.79 -22.45 6.64
CA THR A 238 -20.36 -22.18 6.79
C THR A 238 -20.00 -21.00 5.90
N VAL A 239 -19.34 -19.98 6.43
CA VAL A 239 -18.87 -18.81 5.68
C VAL A 239 -17.36 -18.66 5.88
N SER A 240 -16.60 -18.76 4.79
CA SER A 240 -15.17 -18.46 4.76
C SER A 240 -14.95 -17.07 4.18
N ILE A 241 -14.03 -16.31 4.77
CA ILE A 241 -13.77 -14.91 4.44
C ILE A 241 -12.28 -14.73 4.29
N GLU A 242 -11.87 -14.17 3.16
CA GLU A 242 -10.53 -13.66 2.90
C GLU A 242 -10.62 -12.15 2.74
N ALA A 243 -9.77 -11.41 3.43
CA ALA A 243 -9.67 -9.96 3.35
C ALA A 243 -8.28 -9.57 2.88
N ARG A 244 -8.16 -8.51 2.07
CA ARG A 244 -6.86 -8.01 1.61
C ARG A 244 -6.52 -6.65 2.19
N TYR A 245 -5.27 -6.50 2.63
CA TYR A 245 -4.69 -5.26 3.13
C TYR A 245 -3.17 -5.25 2.87
N GLY A 246 -2.62 -4.14 2.39
CA GLY A 246 -1.19 -4.05 2.08
C GLY A 246 -0.74 -5.10 1.06
N GLY A 247 -1.56 -5.34 0.04
CA GLY A 247 -1.38 -6.41 -0.96
C GLY A 247 -1.47 -7.84 -0.44
N SER A 248 -1.55 -8.01 0.87
CA SER A 248 -1.51 -9.31 1.52
C SER A 248 -2.92 -9.83 1.76
N ALA A 249 -3.11 -11.14 1.56
CA ALA A 249 -4.38 -11.81 1.82
C ALA A 249 -4.40 -12.43 3.22
N TYR A 250 -5.47 -12.15 3.97
CA TYR A 250 -5.70 -12.66 5.32
C TYR A 250 -6.94 -13.54 5.34
N THR A 251 -6.75 -14.83 5.60
CA THR A 251 -7.85 -15.76 5.81
C THR A 251 -8.37 -15.64 7.24
N LEU A 252 -9.63 -15.25 7.39
CA LEU A 252 -10.28 -15.12 8.69
C LEU A 252 -10.85 -16.45 9.18
N PRO A 253 -11.03 -16.62 10.51
CA PRO A 253 -11.69 -17.80 11.05
C PRO A 253 -13.03 -18.06 10.39
N THR A 254 -13.24 -19.29 9.93
CA THR A 254 -14.47 -19.68 9.25
C THR A 254 -15.66 -19.59 10.22
N ALA A 255 -16.65 -18.78 9.89
CA ALA A 255 -17.87 -18.65 10.67
C ALA A 255 -18.82 -19.83 10.40
N ARG A 256 -19.42 -20.38 11.45
CA ARG A 256 -20.37 -21.50 11.35
C ARG A 256 -21.64 -21.18 12.13
N PHE A 257 -22.77 -21.42 11.50
CA PHE A 257 -24.09 -21.14 12.07
C PHE A 257 -25.03 -22.31 11.85
N LYS A 258 -25.96 -22.51 12.79
CA LYS A 258 -27.16 -23.29 12.54
C LYS A 258 -28.25 -22.38 11.98
N VAL A 259 -28.79 -22.71 10.81
CA VAL A 259 -29.87 -21.95 10.18
C VAL A 259 -31.17 -22.19 10.93
N ARG A 260 -31.83 -21.09 11.31
CA ARG A 260 -33.11 -21.10 12.04
C ARG A 260 -34.29 -21.05 11.10
#